data_AF-A0A2M7UJ18-F1
#
_entry.id   AF-A0A2M7UJ18-F1
#
_cell.length_a   1.000
_cell.length_b   1.000
_cell.length_c   1.000
_cell.angle_alpha   90.00
_cell.angle_beta   90.00
_cell.angle_gamma   90.00
#
_symmetry.space_group_name_H-M   'P 1'
#
loop_
_entity.id
_entity.type
_entity.pdbx_description
1 polymer ?
#
loop_
_entity_poly.entity_id
_entity_poly.type
_entity_poly.pdbx_seq_one_letter_code
_entity_poly.pdbx_strand_id
1 'polypeptide(L)'
;MAKQVIEVEGKVIESLSNATFRVELIGENYKGHTIIAHVSGKVRMNYIRILPGDIVTVEMTPYDLTKGRITYRHKNKKASDFESSDSNLDTGFVSEDESVEG
;
A
#
# COMPACT_ATOMS: atom_id res chain seq x y z
N MET A 1 15.44 -20.13 -20.89
CA MET A 1 16.29 -19.14 -20.19
C MET A 1 15.45 -18.49 -19.11
N ALA A 2 15.79 -18.70 -17.84
CA ALA A 2 15.03 -18.15 -16.72
C ALA A 2 15.27 -16.64 -16.65
N LYS A 3 14.20 -15.85 -16.77
CA LYS A 3 14.27 -14.40 -16.68
C LYS A 3 14.53 -14.05 -15.22
N GLN A 4 15.78 -13.78 -14.86
CA GLN A 4 16.12 -13.25 -13.54
C GLN A 4 15.53 -11.85 -13.44
N VAL A 5 14.37 -11.75 -12.80
CA VAL A 5 13.72 -10.48 -12.46
C VAL A 5 13.97 -10.22 -10.98
N ILE A 6 14.21 -8.96 -10.65
CA ILE A 6 14.36 -8.49 -9.28
C ILE A 6 13.07 -7.76 -8.94
N GLU A 7 12.45 -8.17 -7.84
CA GLU A 7 11.29 -7.50 -7.26
C GLU A 7 11.77 -6.48 -6.24
N VAL A 8 11.35 -5.23 -6.41
CA VAL A 8 11.73 -4.13 -5.53
C VAL A 8 10.49 -3.33 -5.16
N GLU A 9 10.43 -2.89 -3.91
CA GLU A 9 9.37 -2.01 -3.44
C GLU A 9 9.70 -0.55 -3.75
N GLY A 10 8.68 0.19 -4.14
CA GLY A 10 8.80 1.60 -4.46
C GLY A 10 7.56 2.40 -4.11
N LYS A 11 7.77 3.69 -3.87
CA LYS A 11 6.72 4.66 -3.61
C LYS A 11 6.45 5.47 -4.87
N VAL A 12 5.20 5.56 -5.29
CA VAL A 12 4.83 6.39 -6.44
C VAL A 12 4.94 7.85 -6.04
N ILE A 13 5.77 8.62 -6.75
CA ILE A 13 5.92 10.07 -6.52
C ILE A 13 4.96 10.86 -7.39
N GLU A 14 4.85 10.48 -8.67
CA GLU A 14 4.07 11.22 -9.66
C GLU A 14 3.64 10.32 -10.83
N SER A 15 2.48 10.64 -11.41
CA SER A 15 1.92 9.93 -12.56
C SER A 15 2.17 10.73 -13.83
N LEU A 16 2.82 10.12 -14.83
CA LEU A 16 3.06 10.69 -16.15
C LEU A 16 1.98 10.23 -17.16
N SER A 17 1.96 10.87 -18.32
CA SER A 17 1.14 10.43 -19.47
C SER A 17 1.49 9.00 -19.92
N ASN A 18 0.55 8.32 -20.58
CA ASN A 18 0.71 6.97 -21.14
C ASN A 18 0.86 5.84 -20.11
N ALA A 19 0.19 5.91 -18.96
CA ALA A 19 0.25 4.88 -17.90
C ALA A 19 1.68 4.59 -17.42
N THR A 20 2.47 5.65 -17.36
CA THR A 20 3.85 5.64 -16.87
C THR A 20 3.87 6.35 -15.52
N PHE A 21 4.58 5.79 -14.56
CA PHE A 21 4.64 6.32 -13.21
C PHE A 21 6.10 6.50 -12.81
N ARG A 22 6.37 7.61 -12.13
CA ARG A 22 7.64 7.83 -11.47
C ARG A 22 7.57 7.16 -10.11
N VAL A 23 8.49 6.23 -9.87
CA VAL A 23 8.54 5.46 -8.63
C VAL A 23 9.89 5.68 -7.99
N GLU A 24 9.89 6.08 -6.74
CA GLU A 24 11.07 6.17 -5.90
C GLU A 24 11.29 4.81 -5.22
N LEU A 25 12.45 4.21 -5.48
CA LEU A 25 12.82 2.92 -4.88
C LEU A 25 13.16 3.12 -3.41
N ILE A 26 12.49 2.35 -2.55
CA ILE A 26 12.71 2.35 -1.11
C ILE A 26 13.52 1.14 -0.63
N GLY A 27 13.76 0.16 -1.51
CA GLY A 27 14.55 -1.03 -1.20
C GLY A 27 16.01 -0.72 -0.85
N GLU A 28 16.59 -1.57 0.01
CA GLU A 28 17.92 -1.36 0.62
C GLU A 28 19.05 -1.17 -0.39
N ASN A 29 18.98 -1.83 -1.55
CA ASN A 29 20.04 -1.81 -2.57
C ASN A 29 20.02 -0.56 -3.47
N TYR A 30 18.88 0.13 -3.58
CA TYR A 30 18.67 1.20 -4.57
C TYR A 30 17.97 2.44 -3.99
N LYS A 31 18.07 2.61 -2.66
CA LYS A 31 17.39 3.67 -1.91
C LYS A 31 17.66 5.05 -2.53
N GLY A 32 16.59 5.79 -2.83
CA GLY A 32 16.66 7.14 -3.39
C GLY A 32 16.81 7.20 -4.92
N HIS A 33 16.78 6.06 -5.62
CA HIS A 33 16.71 6.05 -7.07
C HIS A 33 15.28 6.25 -7.55
N THR A 34 15.13 7.19 -8.47
CA THR A 34 13.86 7.44 -9.14
C THR A 34 13.85 6.75 -10.50
N ILE A 35 12.90 5.85 -10.70
CA ILE A 35 12.77 5.07 -11.94
C ILE A 35 11.47 5.35 -12.65
N ILE A 36 11.46 5.05 -13.95
CA ILE A 36 10.27 5.15 -14.80
C ILE A 36 9.68 3.75 -14.93
N ALA A 37 8.50 3.55 -14.34
CA ALA A 37 7.83 2.26 -14.37
C ALA A 37 6.53 2.33 -15.18
N HIS A 38 6.34 1.35 -16.05
CA HIS A 38 5.11 1.20 -16.81
C HIS A 38 4.23 0.13 -16.19
N VAL A 39 2.92 0.30 -16.36
CA VAL A 39 1.93 -0.64 -15.85
C VAL A 39 1.91 -1.91 -16.73
N SER A 40 1.99 -3.08 -16.09
CA SER A 40 1.85 -4.36 -16.81
C SER A 40 0.46 -4.49 -17.44
N GLY A 41 0.35 -5.13 -18.60
CA GLY A 41 -0.94 -5.33 -19.29
C GLY A 41 -2.00 -6.03 -18.41
N LYS A 42 -1.57 -6.93 -17.50
CA LYS A 42 -2.45 -7.54 -16.49
C LYS A 42 -3.12 -6.52 -15.57
N VAL A 43 -2.40 -5.48 -15.19
CA VAL A 43 -2.88 -4.42 -14.28
C VAL A 43 -3.89 -3.52 -14.99
N ARG A 44 -3.72 -3.26 -16.30
CA ARG A 44 -4.72 -2.55 -17.14
C ARG A 44 -6.03 -3.32 -17.25
N MET A 45 -5.96 -4.65 -17.27
CA MET A 45 -7.15 -5.53 -17.25
C MET A 45 -7.88 -5.51 -15.92
N ASN A 46 -7.15 -5.36 -14.82
CA ASN A 46 -7.70 -5.43 -13.45
C ASN A 46 -8.12 -4.06 -12.88
N TYR A 47 -8.20 -3.02 -13.73
CA TYR A 47 -8.61 -1.65 -13.39
C TYR A 47 -7.96 -1.07 -12.12
N ILE A 48 -6.71 -1.45 -11.85
CA ILE A 48 -5.99 -0.96 -10.67
C ILE A 48 -5.62 0.50 -10.91
N ARG A 49 -6.30 1.40 -10.22
CA ARG A 49 -5.93 2.82 -10.18
C ARG A 49 -4.72 2.99 -9.26
N ILE A 50 -3.65 3.56 -9.78
CA ILE A 50 -2.46 3.91 -9.01
C ILE A 50 -2.47 5.42 -8.83
N LEU A 51 -2.33 5.88 -7.59
CA LEU A 51 -2.26 7.30 -7.24
C LEU A 51 -0.85 7.63 -6.74
N PRO A 52 -0.39 8.88 -6.90
CA PRO A 52 0.83 9.33 -6.25
C PRO A 52 0.69 9.18 -4.72
N GLY A 53 1.72 8.60 -4.09
CA GLY A 53 1.77 8.27 -2.68
C GLY A 53 1.51 6.79 -2.35
N ASP A 54 1.01 6.00 -3.31
CA ASP A 54 0.82 4.55 -3.11
C ASP A 54 2.15 3.80 -3.09
N ILE A 55 2.18 2.70 -2.34
CA ILE A 55 3.28 1.73 -2.35
C ILE A 55 2.99 0.66 -3.39
N VAL A 56 3.96 0.41 -4.27
CA VAL A 56 3.86 -0.52 -5.38
C VAL A 56 5.07 -1.44 -5.43
N THR A 57 4.87 -2.64 -5.95
CA THR A 57 5.94 -3.58 -6.26
C THR A 57 6.29 -3.46 -7.74
N VAL A 58 7.57 -3.26 -8.00
CA VAL A 58 8.14 -3.09 -9.33
C VAL A 58 9.11 -4.21 -9.61
N GLU A 59 8.91 -4.89 -10.74
CA GLU A 59 9.86 -5.85 -11.29
C GLU A 59 10.81 -5.15 -12.25
N MET A 60 12.11 -5.32 -12.06
CA MET A 60 13.15 -4.84 -12.96
C MET A 60 14.08 -5.97 -13.36
N THR A 61 14.79 -5.78 -14.46
CA THR A 61 15.81 -6.74 -14.90
C THR A 61 17.15 -6.27 -14.34
N PRO A 62 18.05 -7.17 -13.90
CA PRO A 62 19.38 -6.78 -13.38
C PRO A 62 20.23 -5.98 -14.38
N TYR A 63 19.87 -6.02 -15.67
CA TYR A 63 20.54 -5.28 -16.73
C TYR A 63 20.04 -3.83 -16.88
N ASP A 64 18.85 -3.51 -16.38
CA ASP A 64 18.19 -2.20 -16.56
C ASP A 64 17.47 -1.77 -15.28
N LEU A 65 18.18 -1.02 -14.45
CA LEU A 65 17.69 -0.47 -13.17
C LEU A 65 16.92 0.85 -13.33
N THR A 66 16.89 1.43 -14.52
CA THR A 66 16.22 2.73 -14.79
C THR A 66 14.75 2.57 -15.17
N LYS A 67 14.36 1.37 -15.60
CA LYS A 67 13.01 1.04 -16.08
C LYS A 67 12.47 -0.16 -15.34
N GLY A 68 11.20 -0.04 -14.93
CA GLY A 68 10.53 -1.09 -14.17
C GLY A 68 9.15 -1.44 -14.72
N ARG A 69 8.64 -2.58 -14.28
CA ARG A 69 7.28 -3.02 -14.56
C ARG A 69 6.50 -3.12 -13.25
N ILE A 70 5.42 -2.36 -13.13
CA ILE A 70 4.54 -2.44 -11.96
C ILE A 70 3.68 -3.70 -12.08
N THR A 71 3.79 -4.60 -11.10
CA THR A 71 3.02 -5.84 -11.03
C THR A 71 1.95 -5.80 -9.97
N TYR A 72 2.23 -5.18 -8.82
CA TYR A 72 1.33 -5.18 -7.68
C TYR A 72 1.25 -3.80 -7.01
N ARG A 73 0.06 -3.47 -6.49
CA ARG A 73 -0.17 -2.29 -5.63
C ARG A 73 -0.55 -2.80 -4.24
N HIS A 74 0.17 -2.37 -3.23
CA HIS A 74 -0.18 -2.64 -1.84
C HIS A 74 -1.33 -1.72 -1.43
N LYS A 75 -2.56 -2.26 -1.38
CA LYS A 75 -3.72 -1.53 -0.86
C LYS A 75 -3.63 -1.61 0.67
N ASN A 76 -3.21 -0.53 1.31
CA ASN A 76 -3.23 -0.46 2.77
C ASN A 76 -4.68 -0.74 3.21
N LYS A 77 -4.92 -1.87 3.90
CA LYS A 77 -6.20 -2.09 4.57
C LYS A 77 -6.37 -0.90 5.51
N LYS A 78 -7.40 -0.08 5.24
CA LYS A 78 -7.73 1.00 6.17
C LYS A 78 -8.01 0.37 7.52
N ALA A 79 -7.66 1.09 8.58
CA ALA A 79 -7.92 0.77 9.97
C ALA A 79 -9.41 0.57 10.34
N SER A 80 -10.32 0.54 9.36
CA SER A 80 -11.76 0.40 9.55
C SER A 80 -12.24 -1.06 9.72
N ASP A 81 -11.36 -2.05 9.57
CA ASP A 81 -11.73 -3.47 9.73
C ASP A 81 -11.44 -4.02 11.15
N PHE A 82 -10.86 -3.22 12.04
CA PHE A 82 -10.44 -3.66 13.39
C PHE A 82 -11.32 -3.14 14.55
N GLU A 83 -12.31 -2.30 14.28
CA GLU A 83 -13.29 -1.81 15.27
C GLU A 83 -14.70 -2.34 14.98
N SER A 84 -14.86 -3.65 14.85
CA SER A 84 -16.18 -4.28 14.72
C SER A 84 -16.18 -5.72 15.25
N SER A 85 -15.72 -5.90 16.48
CA SER A 85 -16.04 -7.08 17.27
C SER A 85 -15.73 -6.78 18.73
N ASP A 86 -16.69 -7.06 19.60
CA ASP A 86 -16.73 -6.86 21.05
C ASP A 86 -17.11 -5.44 21.50
N SER A 87 -18.15 -5.20 22.28
CA SER A 87 -19.46 -5.81 22.52
C SER A 87 -20.19 -4.81 23.41
N ASN A 88 -21.51 -4.69 23.24
CA ASN A 88 -22.36 -4.01 24.22
C ASN A 88 -22.17 -4.67 25.59
N LEU A 89 -21.74 -3.90 26.58
CA LEU A 89 -22.12 -4.10 27.98
C LEU A 89 -22.91 -2.88 28.42
N ASP A 90 -24.13 -2.85 27.89
CA ASP A 90 -25.31 -2.40 28.61
C ASP A 90 -25.47 -3.30 29.84
N THR A 91 -25.00 -2.84 31.00
CA THR A 91 -25.48 -3.35 32.28
C THR A 91 -25.54 -2.22 33.30
N GLY A 92 -26.76 -1.87 33.69
CA GLY A 92 -27.06 -1.69 35.11
C GLY A 92 -27.10 -0.26 35.60
N PHE A 93 -28.21 0.41 35.27
CA PHE A 93 -28.96 1.17 36.25
C PHE A 93 -29.13 0.33 37.53
N VAL A 94 -28.46 0.70 38.62
CA VAL A 94 -29.06 0.56 39.95
C VAL A 94 -28.74 1.83 40.72
N SER A 95 -29.83 2.50 41.08
CA SER A 95 -29.85 3.53 42.10
C SER A 95 -29.86 2.79 43.44
N GLU A 96 -28.85 2.98 44.27
CA GLU A 96 -29.02 2.82 45.71
C GLU A 96 -28.67 4.13 46.39
N ASP A 97 -29.71 4.69 46.98
CA ASP A 97 -29.69 5.62 48.10
C ASP A 97 -28.90 4.99 49.25
N GLU A 98 -27.73 5.54 49.56
CA GLU A 98 -27.17 5.43 50.91
C GLU A 98 -26.98 6.84 51.46
N SER A 99 -28.09 7.35 51.99
CA SER A 99 -28.06 8.13 53.21
C SER A 99 -27.24 7.38 54.28
N VAL A 100 -26.37 8.08 55.03
CA VAL A 100 -26.24 8.06 56.51
C VAL A 100 -24.84 8.49 56.99
N GLU A 101 -24.88 9.56 57.79
CA GLU A 101 -24.00 10.03 58.89
C GLU A 101 -22.61 10.64 58.64
N GLY A 102 -22.54 11.93 59.02
CA GLY A 102 -21.36 12.69 59.44
C GLY A 102 -21.81 13.97 60.15
#